data_AF-A0A3N5S2Q7-F1
#
_entry.id   AF-A0A3N5S2Q7-F1
#
_cell.length_a   1.000
_cell.length_b   1.000
_cell.length_c   1.000
_cell.angle_alpha   90.00
_cell.angle_beta   90.00
_cell.angle_gamma   90.00
#
_symmetry.space_group_name_H-M   'P 1'
#
loop_
_entity.id
_entity.type
_entity.pdbx_description
1 polymer ?
#
loop_
_entity_poly.entity_id
_entity_poly.type
_entity_poly.pdbx_seq_one_letter_code
_entity_poly.pdbx_strand_id
1 'polypeptide(L)'
;RYLSLTPLTINIPLQNALSLQNIRINVPSTFTVGISTNPDIMANAAERLLNLSPVAIEGMAKEIIFGQLRLTVASLTIEQINQDRESFLESVRKNVEPELNKIGLYLINVNITDITDESEYIESIGKKAASEAVNQAKVDVAQQTKLGAIGESDARREETVRVAENMAEAEKGKKSALASQRIYVHQKEAEAVKGENTAQIEIANSNSEMEVQKASAQQRAEVAQRESQRAIQAAEYERRLAQLKAEEVTQQEINKTKLEIEAEANAERTRREAKGQADAILMKYEAEAEGLQKLLEAKADGYKLLVESVNGDTQAAASLLLIEKLSEIVNAQVKAISNMKIDKITVWDSGGNNGHGNTTADFVSGFVKSLPPLQDIVAMAGIELPEFLGKVTPKQDNNGKQKNEEPLAVIEE
;
A
#
# COMPACT_ATOMS: atom_id res chain seq x y z
N ARG A 1 83.36 -93.49 -93.08
CA ARG A 1 83.02 -93.42 -91.63
C ARG A 1 81.81 -92.52 -91.48
N TYR A 2 81.05 -92.66 -90.41
CA TYR A 2 79.95 -91.75 -90.06
C TYR A 2 80.26 -91.08 -88.72
N LEU A 3 79.87 -89.83 -88.57
CA LEU A 3 79.87 -89.11 -87.29
C LEU A 3 78.55 -89.34 -86.57
N SER A 4 78.56 -89.42 -85.24
CA SER A 4 77.33 -89.57 -84.46
C SER A 4 76.66 -88.21 -84.25
N LEU A 5 75.36 -88.13 -84.53
CA LEU A 5 74.55 -86.93 -84.23
C LEU A 5 73.98 -86.93 -82.80
N THR A 6 74.34 -87.91 -81.96
CA THR A 6 73.96 -87.93 -80.54
C THR A 6 74.54 -86.69 -79.83
N PRO A 7 73.73 -85.88 -79.12
CA PRO A 7 74.23 -84.78 -78.30
C PRO A 7 75.23 -85.23 -77.24
N LEU A 8 76.26 -84.41 -77.04
CA LEU A 8 77.32 -84.60 -76.05
C LEU A 8 77.15 -83.56 -74.94
N THR A 9 77.12 -84.01 -73.69
CA THR A 9 76.99 -83.16 -72.50
C THR A 9 78.35 -83.00 -71.84
N ILE A 10 78.90 -81.78 -71.84
CA ILE A 10 80.23 -81.45 -71.36
C ILE A 10 80.10 -80.66 -70.06
N ASN A 11 80.65 -81.20 -68.96
CA ASN A 11 80.73 -80.50 -67.68
C ASN A 11 82.03 -79.68 -67.61
N ILE A 12 81.87 -78.37 -67.36
CA ILE A 12 82.91 -77.36 -67.34
C ILE A 12 82.82 -76.60 -66.00
N PRO A 13 83.48 -77.10 -64.94
CA PRO A 13 83.65 -76.36 -63.71
C PRO A 13 84.68 -75.25 -63.94
N LEU A 14 84.23 -74.07 -64.37
CA LEU A 14 85.11 -72.91 -64.47
C LEU A 14 85.42 -72.40 -63.06
N GLN A 15 86.55 -72.84 -62.52
CA GLN A 15 87.05 -72.41 -61.21
C GLN A 15 87.98 -71.21 -61.33
N ASN A 16 88.00 -70.39 -60.27
CA ASN A 16 88.94 -69.28 -60.07
C ASN A 16 89.02 -68.33 -61.29
N ALA A 17 87.87 -68.00 -61.87
CA ALA A 17 87.76 -67.03 -62.95
C ALA A 17 87.68 -65.60 -62.39
N LEU A 18 88.31 -64.65 -63.07
CA LEU A 18 88.35 -63.26 -62.67
C LEU A 18 87.20 -62.48 -63.34
N SER A 19 86.36 -61.81 -62.56
CA SER A 19 85.33 -60.91 -63.09
C SER A 19 85.90 -59.54 -63.50
N LEU A 20 85.08 -58.70 -64.15
CA LEU A 20 85.45 -57.32 -64.48
C LEU A 20 85.87 -56.48 -63.26
N GLN A 21 85.38 -56.84 -62.06
CA GLN A 21 85.71 -56.18 -60.78
C GLN A 21 86.95 -56.76 -60.10
N ASN A 22 87.71 -57.63 -60.77
CA ASN A 22 88.89 -58.32 -60.23
C ASN A 22 88.58 -59.22 -59.00
N ILE A 23 87.33 -59.70 -58.88
CA ILE A 23 86.91 -60.67 -57.86
C ILE A 23 86.93 -62.08 -58.47
N ARG A 24 87.26 -63.09 -57.66
CA ARG A 24 87.39 -64.49 -58.11
C ARG A 24 86.09 -65.25 -57.90
N ILE A 25 85.55 -65.81 -58.99
CA ILE A 25 84.31 -66.59 -58.99
C ILE A 25 84.49 -67.98 -59.60
N ASN A 26 83.65 -68.90 -59.18
CA ASN A 26 83.48 -70.23 -59.73
C ASN A 26 82.11 -70.31 -60.40
N VAL A 27 82.09 -70.69 -61.68
CA VAL A 27 80.88 -70.79 -62.51
C VAL A 27 80.78 -72.25 -63.01
N PRO A 28 80.06 -73.13 -62.30
CA PRO A 28 79.90 -74.52 -62.73
C PRO A 28 78.85 -74.59 -63.84
N SER A 29 79.31 -74.93 -65.04
CA SER A 29 78.48 -74.88 -66.26
C SER A 29 78.44 -76.24 -66.97
N THR A 30 77.28 -76.59 -67.49
CA THR A 30 77.05 -77.79 -68.30
C THR A 30 76.59 -77.38 -69.69
N PHE A 31 77.34 -77.76 -70.70
CA PHE A 31 77.06 -77.44 -72.11
C PHE A 31 76.56 -78.69 -72.83
N THR A 32 75.48 -78.57 -73.58
CA THR A 32 75.02 -79.63 -74.50
C THR A 32 75.34 -79.19 -75.92
N VAL A 33 76.24 -79.91 -76.58
CA VAL A 33 76.68 -79.66 -77.95
C VAL A 33 76.32 -80.83 -78.86
N GLY A 34 76.15 -80.57 -80.15
CA GLY A 34 75.91 -81.61 -81.16
C GLY A 34 76.65 -81.31 -82.45
N ILE A 35 76.77 -82.29 -83.34
CA ILE A 35 77.30 -82.05 -84.68
C ILE A 35 76.19 -81.40 -85.52
N SER A 36 76.50 -80.28 -86.18
CA SER A 36 75.50 -79.54 -86.94
C SER A 36 75.11 -80.25 -88.24
N THR A 37 73.84 -80.15 -88.62
CA THR A 37 73.30 -80.63 -89.91
C THR A 37 73.28 -79.52 -90.98
N ASN A 38 73.62 -78.28 -90.64
CA ASN A 38 73.80 -77.20 -91.61
C ASN A 38 75.05 -77.50 -92.48
N PRO A 39 74.97 -77.56 -93.83
CA PRO A 39 76.09 -77.85 -94.72
C PRO A 39 77.41 -77.15 -94.39
N ASP A 40 77.39 -75.85 -94.09
CA ASP A 40 78.60 -75.06 -93.86
C ASP A 40 79.36 -75.50 -92.59
N ILE A 41 78.62 -75.82 -91.53
CA ILE A 41 79.16 -76.25 -90.24
C ILE A 41 79.47 -77.76 -90.28
N MET A 42 78.67 -78.55 -91.00
CA MET A 42 78.88 -79.98 -91.23
C MET A 42 80.16 -80.24 -92.03
N ALA A 43 80.55 -79.35 -92.95
CA ALA A 43 81.83 -79.43 -93.65
C ALA A 43 83.01 -79.34 -92.66
N ASN A 44 83.01 -78.37 -91.74
CA ASN A 44 84.01 -78.25 -90.69
C ASN A 44 84.08 -79.52 -89.82
N ALA A 45 82.93 -80.13 -89.50
CA ALA A 45 82.86 -81.39 -88.75
C ALA A 45 83.49 -82.56 -89.53
N ALA A 46 83.21 -82.66 -90.83
CA ALA A 46 83.72 -83.71 -91.69
C ALA A 46 85.25 -83.61 -91.91
N GLU A 47 85.81 -82.40 -91.98
CA GLU A 47 87.26 -82.21 -92.05
C GLU A 47 87.96 -82.47 -90.70
N ARG A 48 87.41 -81.95 -89.60
CA ARG A 48 88.14 -81.84 -88.32
C ARG A 48 87.85 -82.97 -87.34
N LEU A 49 86.64 -83.54 -87.37
CA LEU A 49 86.17 -84.50 -86.36
C LEU A 49 86.10 -85.96 -86.86
N LEU A 50 86.00 -86.20 -88.17
CA LEU A 50 85.74 -87.52 -88.79
C LEU A 50 86.73 -88.65 -88.39
N ASN A 51 87.95 -88.28 -87.98
CA ASN A 51 89.00 -89.21 -87.56
C ASN A 51 89.32 -89.16 -86.05
N LEU A 52 88.62 -88.33 -85.27
CA LEU A 52 88.78 -88.23 -83.82
C LEU A 52 87.88 -89.24 -83.08
N SER A 53 88.25 -89.58 -81.84
CA SER A 53 87.37 -90.31 -80.93
C SER A 53 86.38 -89.33 -80.26
N PRO A 54 85.20 -89.79 -79.77
CA PRO A 54 84.25 -88.93 -79.05
C PRO A 54 84.89 -88.19 -77.86
N VAL A 55 85.82 -88.83 -77.15
CA VAL A 55 86.57 -88.23 -76.03
C VAL A 55 87.52 -87.12 -76.49
N ALA A 56 88.14 -87.25 -77.68
CA ALA A 56 88.97 -86.19 -78.24
C ALA A 56 88.13 -85.00 -78.75
N ILE A 57 86.92 -85.27 -79.27
CA ILE A 57 85.94 -84.23 -79.64
C ILE A 57 85.45 -83.50 -78.37
N GLU A 58 85.16 -84.24 -77.28
CA GLU A 58 84.82 -83.68 -75.97
C GLU A 58 85.94 -82.76 -75.45
N GLY A 59 87.19 -83.22 -75.47
CA GLY A 59 88.35 -82.44 -75.03
C GLY A 59 88.52 -81.13 -75.81
N MET A 60 88.47 -81.19 -77.15
CA MET A 60 88.58 -80.02 -78.01
C MET A 60 87.45 -79.00 -77.77
N ALA A 61 86.21 -79.49 -77.65
CA ALA A 61 85.06 -78.63 -77.35
C ALA A 61 85.19 -78.01 -75.94
N LYS A 62 85.63 -78.79 -74.96
CA LYS A 62 85.83 -78.35 -73.56
C LYS A 62 86.87 -77.24 -73.45
N GLU A 63 88.00 -77.35 -74.15
CA GLU A 63 89.02 -76.29 -74.18
C GLU A 63 88.50 -74.99 -74.79
N ILE A 64 87.80 -75.06 -75.93
CA ILE A 64 87.20 -73.90 -76.61
C ILE A 64 86.19 -73.21 -75.69
N ILE A 65 85.24 -73.97 -75.13
CA ILE A 65 84.19 -73.41 -74.27
C ILE A 65 84.77 -72.85 -72.98
N PHE A 66 85.74 -73.53 -72.35
CA PHE A 66 86.41 -73.04 -71.13
C PHE A 66 87.16 -71.71 -71.39
N GLY A 67 87.82 -71.58 -72.54
CA GLY A 67 88.45 -70.33 -72.97
C GLY A 67 87.45 -69.19 -73.15
N GLN A 68 86.36 -69.43 -73.89
CA GLN A 68 85.34 -68.41 -74.14
C GLN A 68 84.51 -68.04 -72.90
N LEU A 69 84.15 -69.00 -72.06
CA LEU A 69 83.44 -68.75 -70.80
C LEU A 69 84.30 -67.93 -69.81
N ARG A 70 85.62 -68.13 -69.81
CA ARG A 70 86.55 -67.27 -69.04
C ARG A 70 86.59 -65.85 -69.59
N LEU A 71 86.54 -65.65 -70.91
CA LEU A 71 86.48 -64.33 -71.53
C LEU A 71 85.14 -63.61 -71.26
N THR A 72 84.01 -64.31 -71.31
CA THR A 72 82.70 -63.73 -70.97
C THR A 72 82.64 -63.29 -69.51
N VAL A 73 83.13 -64.11 -68.58
CA VAL A 73 83.19 -63.77 -67.15
C VAL A 73 84.08 -62.55 -66.88
N ALA A 74 85.23 -62.44 -67.55
CA ALA A 74 86.13 -61.29 -67.43
C ALA A 74 85.53 -59.97 -67.97
N SER A 75 84.49 -60.04 -68.82
CA SER A 75 83.82 -58.87 -69.39
C SER A 75 82.61 -58.36 -68.59
N LEU A 76 82.17 -59.07 -67.56
CA LEU A 76 80.92 -58.81 -66.83
C LEU A 76 81.14 -58.61 -65.33
N THR A 77 80.19 -57.93 -64.67
CA THR A 77 80.17 -57.77 -63.21
C THR A 77 79.46 -58.94 -62.53
N ILE A 78 79.74 -59.18 -61.25
CA ILE A 78 79.10 -60.26 -60.47
C ILE A 78 77.59 -60.01 -60.32
N GLU A 79 77.17 -58.75 -60.22
CA GLU A 79 75.76 -58.36 -60.17
C GLU A 79 75.06 -58.70 -61.48
N GLN A 80 75.68 -58.42 -62.64
CA GLN A 80 75.13 -58.81 -63.94
C GLN A 80 75.00 -60.34 -64.06
N ILE A 81 76.05 -61.08 -63.70
CA ILE A 81 76.08 -62.55 -63.79
C ILE A 81 75.01 -63.21 -62.88
N ASN A 82 74.69 -62.62 -61.73
CA ASN A 82 73.77 -63.21 -60.75
C ASN A 82 72.33 -62.65 -60.80
N GLN A 83 72.14 -61.35 -61.07
CA GLN A 83 70.82 -60.70 -61.14
C GLN A 83 70.17 -60.87 -62.52
N ASP A 84 70.96 -60.82 -63.60
CA ASP A 84 70.49 -60.98 -64.98
C ASP A 84 71.12 -62.22 -65.63
N ARG A 85 70.67 -63.39 -65.15
CA ARG A 85 71.11 -64.70 -65.64
C ARG A 85 70.78 -64.91 -67.13
N GLU A 86 69.78 -64.22 -67.67
CA GLU A 86 69.37 -64.34 -69.09
C GLU A 86 70.35 -63.60 -70.02
N SER A 87 70.70 -62.35 -69.71
CA SER A 87 71.73 -61.57 -70.42
C SER A 87 73.11 -62.23 -70.34
N PHE A 88 73.43 -62.87 -69.20
CA PHE A 88 74.65 -63.68 -69.08
C PHE A 88 74.64 -64.91 -70.01
N LEU A 89 73.53 -65.67 -70.05
CA LEU A 89 73.38 -66.83 -70.94
C LEU A 89 73.43 -66.45 -72.42
N GLU A 90 72.82 -65.33 -72.82
CA GLU A 90 72.95 -64.80 -74.19
C GLU A 90 74.40 -64.44 -74.51
N SER A 91 75.09 -63.74 -73.61
CA SER A 91 76.50 -63.35 -73.75
C SER A 91 77.43 -64.58 -73.88
N VAL A 92 77.15 -65.64 -73.12
CA VAL A 92 77.86 -66.92 -73.24
C VAL A 92 77.58 -67.59 -74.59
N ARG A 93 76.32 -67.71 -75.02
CA ARG A 93 75.97 -68.27 -76.33
C ARG A 93 76.69 -67.51 -77.46
N LYS A 94 76.60 -66.18 -77.45
CA LYS A 94 77.15 -65.28 -78.47
C LYS A 94 78.66 -65.41 -78.69
N ASN A 95 79.42 -65.71 -77.63
CA ASN A 95 80.88 -65.87 -77.71
C ASN A 95 81.33 -67.33 -77.88
N VAL A 96 80.55 -68.31 -77.38
CA VAL A 96 80.89 -69.75 -77.48
C VAL A 96 80.46 -70.35 -78.84
N GLU A 97 79.27 -70.02 -79.33
CA GLU A 97 78.69 -70.63 -80.52
C GLU A 97 79.51 -70.40 -81.80
N PRO A 98 80.06 -69.19 -82.08
CA PRO A 98 80.92 -68.98 -83.26
C PRO A 98 82.21 -69.81 -83.26
N GLU A 99 82.79 -70.09 -82.08
CA GLU A 99 84.02 -70.88 -81.98
C GLU A 99 83.75 -72.38 -82.12
N LEU A 100 82.64 -72.89 -81.58
CA LEU A 100 82.21 -74.26 -81.80
C LEU A 100 81.88 -74.53 -83.27
N ASN A 101 81.22 -73.58 -83.95
CA ASN A 101 80.90 -73.69 -85.37
C ASN A 101 82.15 -73.84 -86.26
N LYS A 102 83.32 -73.31 -85.86
CA LYS A 102 84.60 -73.48 -86.57
C LYS A 102 85.17 -74.91 -86.48
N ILE A 103 84.77 -75.71 -85.50
CA ILE A 103 85.11 -77.14 -85.42
C ILE A 103 83.97 -78.06 -85.87
N GLY A 104 82.81 -77.49 -86.24
CA GLY A 104 81.65 -78.22 -86.73
C GLY A 104 80.62 -78.62 -85.66
N LEU A 105 80.75 -78.10 -84.45
CA LEU A 105 79.81 -78.31 -83.36
C LEU A 105 78.83 -77.14 -83.23
N TYR A 106 77.57 -77.45 -82.95
CA TYR A 106 76.51 -76.50 -82.64
C TYR A 106 76.17 -76.52 -81.15
N LEU A 107 75.86 -75.35 -80.59
CA LEU A 107 75.48 -75.19 -79.18
C LEU A 107 73.98 -75.36 -78.99
N ILE A 108 73.56 -76.53 -78.50
CA ILE A 108 72.15 -76.84 -78.26
C ILE A 108 71.67 -76.09 -77.01
N ASN A 109 72.34 -76.29 -75.87
CA ASN A 109 71.96 -75.68 -74.59
C ASN A 109 73.16 -75.33 -73.71
N VAL A 110 72.97 -74.35 -72.83
CA VAL A 110 73.88 -74.00 -71.72
C VAL A 110 73.05 -74.01 -70.44
N ASN A 111 73.49 -74.77 -69.44
CA ASN A 111 72.97 -74.69 -68.08
C ASN A 111 74.09 -74.23 -67.14
N ILE A 112 73.79 -73.34 -66.20
CA ILE A 112 74.75 -72.78 -65.25
C ILE A 112 74.14 -72.91 -63.86
N THR A 113 74.84 -73.56 -62.93
CA THR A 113 74.39 -73.68 -61.54
C THR A 113 74.71 -72.41 -60.77
N ASP A 114 74.37 -72.36 -59.48
CA ASP A 114 74.68 -71.19 -58.68
C ASP A 114 76.20 -70.90 -58.62
N ILE A 115 76.52 -69.63 -58.81
CA ILE A 115 77.87 -69.08 -58.83
C ILE A 115 78.35 -68.86 -57.40
N THR A 116 79.59 -69.25 -57.09
CA THR A 116 80.22 -68.98 -55.79
C THR A 116 81.42 -68.07 -55.96
N ASP A 117 81.67 -67.17 -55.00
CA ASP A 117 82.84 -66.29 -55.00
C ASP A 117 83.80 -66.64 -53.84
N GLU A 118 85.09 -66.36 -54.01
CA GLU A 118 86.13 -66.66 -53.01
C GLU A 118 86.24 -65.58 -51.91
N SER A 119 85.30 -64.62 -51.83
CA SER A 119 85.43 -63.39 -51.03
C SER A 119 84.16 -63.04 -50.22
N GLU A 120 83.21 -63.98 -50.10
CA GLU A 120 81.89 -63.79 -49.44
C GLU A 120 81.10 -62.57 -49.95
N TYR A 121 81.38 -62.12 -51.17
CA TYR A 121 80.87 -60.88 -51.76
C TYR A 121 79.38 -60.99 -52.09
N ILE A 122 78.96 -62.10 -52.69
CA ILE A 122 77.57 -62.36 -53.07
C ILE A 122 76.68 -62.44 -51.81
N GLU A 123 77.15 -63.14 -50.77
CA GLU A 123 76.43 -63.23 -49.49
C GLU A 123 76.37 -61.87 -48.76
N SER A 124 77.46 -61.10 -48.82
CA SER A 124 77.51 -59.75 -48.24
C SER A 124 76.55 -58.77 -48.91
N ILE A 125 76.43 -58.81 -50.25
CA ILE A 125 75.42 -58.04 -51.00
C ILE A 125 74.00 -58.48 -50.60
N GLY A 126 73.74 -59.79 -50.50
CA GLY A 126 72.44 -60.31 -50.06
C GLY A 126 72.03 -59.81 -48.67
N LYS A 127 72.95 -59.92 -47.69
CA LYS A 127 72.78 -59.40 -46.33
C LYS A 127 72.52 -57.89 -46.31
N LYS A 128 73.26 -57.12 -47.13
CA LYS A 128 73.10 -55.67 -47.25
C LYS A 128 71.71 -55.31 -47.80
N ALA A 129 71.33 -55.86 -48.97
CA ALA A 129 70.06 -55.54 -49.62
C ALA A 129 68.84 -55.89 -48.75
N ALA A 130 68.88 -57.04 -48.06
CA ALA A 130 67.86 -57.40 -47.09
C ALA A 130 67.78 -56.42 -45.91
N SER A 131 68.92 -55.97 -45.40
CA SER A 131 68.98 -55.00 -44.29
C SER A 131 68.48 -53.60 -44.70
N GLU A 132 68.80 -53.17 -45.92
CA GLU A 132 68.33 -51.91 -46.50
C GLU A 132 66.81 -51.93 -46.71
N ALA A 133 66.25 -53.02 -47.28
CA ALA A 133 64.81 -53.19 -47.43
C ALA A 133 64.06 -53.19 -46.08
N VAL A 134 64.58 -53.91 -45.08
CA VAL A 134 64.01 -53.94 -43.72
C VAL A 134 64.08 -52.57 -43.03
N ASN A 135 65.14 -51.79 -43.25
CA ASN A 135 65.26 -50.46 -42.68
C ASN A 135 64.37 -49.43 -43.39
N GLN A 136 64.23 -49.51 -44.72
CA GLN A 136 63.29 -48.66 -45.47
C GLN A 136 61.85 -48.90 -44.99
N ALA A 137 61.41 -50.16 -44.91
CA ALA A 137 60.08 -50.50 -44.42
C ALA A 137 59.81 -49.97 -42.99
N LYS A 138 60.81 -49.97 -42.10
CA LYS A 138 60.70 -49.35 -40.77
C LYS A 138 60.56 -47.83 -40.83
N VAL A 139 61.31 -47.16 -41.72
CA VAL A 139 61.21 -45.71 -41.93
C VAL A 139 59.82 -45.35 -42.46
N ASP A 140 59.30 -46.09 -43.44
CA ASP A 140 57.99 -45.85 -44.04
C ASP A 140 56.87 -46.02 -43.00
N VAL A 141 56.90 -47.11 -42.22
CA VAL A 141 55.95 -47.33 -41.11
C VAL A 141 56.04 -46.21 -40.07
N ALA A 142 57.25 -45.80 -39.66
CA ALA A 142 57.42 -44.70 -38.71
C ALA A 142 56.90 -43.35 -39.22
N GLN A 143 57.08 -43.06 -40.52
CA GLN A 143 56.51 -41.86 -41.16
C GLN A 143 54.98 -41.91 -41.18
N GLN A 144 54.38 -43.04 -41.57
CA GLN A 144 52.93 -43.21 -41.57
C GLN A 144 52.33 -43.11 -40.16
N THR A 145 52.97 -43.73 -39.14
CA THR A 145 52.56 -43.58 -37.74
C THR A 145 52.62 -42.12 -37.27
N LYS A 146 53.68 -41.38 -37.63
CA LYS A 146 53.80 -39.95 -37.33
C LYS A 146 52.70 -39.13 -37.99
N LEU A 147 52.41 -39.37 -39.27
CA LEU A 147 51.37 -38.66 -40.01
C LEU A 147 49.97 -38.95 -39.44
N GLY A 148 49.68 -40.20 -39.10
CA GLY A 148 48.44 -40.60 -38.44
C GLY A 148 48.23 -39.92 -37.09
N ALA A 149 49.26 -39.89 -36.24
CA ALA A 149 49.20 -39.23 -34.93
C ALA A 149 49.02 -37.71 -35.03
N ILE A 150 49.61 -37.06 -36.04
CA ILE A 150 49.38 -35.64 -36.33
C ILE A 150 47.92 -35.43 -36.77
N GLY A 151 47.43 -36.23 -37.72
CA GLY A 151 46.05 -36.15 -38.20
C GLY A 151 45.00 -36.38 -37.11
N GLU A 152 45.23 -37.32 -36.18
CA GLU A 152 44.37 -37.53 -35.01
C GLU A 152 44.38 -36.30 -34.09
N SER A 153 45.57 -35.74 -33.80
CA SER A 153 45.73 -34.55 -32.97
C SER A 153 45.04 -33.32 -33.57
N ASP A 154 45.17 -33.10 -34.87
CA ASP A 154 44.58 -31.96 -35.57
C ASP A 154 43.04 -32.11 -35.69
N ALA A 155 42.53 -33.30 -36.02
CA ALA A 155 41.10 -33.58 -36.04
C ALA A 155 40.45 -33.40 -34.65
N ARG A 156 41.11 -33.89 -33.59
CA ARG A 156 40.65 -33.73 -32.20
C ARG A 156 40.70 -32.28 -31.73
N ARG A 157 41.68 -31.50 -32.20
CA ARG A 157 41.76 -30.05 -31.99
C ARG A 157 40.59 -29.34 -32.67
N GLU A 158 40.30 -29.66 -33.94
CA GLU A 158 39.18 -29.07 -34.68
C GLU A 158 37.83 -29.40 -34.02
N GLU A 159 37.61 -30.67 -33.65
CA GLU A 159 36.43 -31.11 -32.89
C GLU A 159 36.26 -30.28 -31.61
N THR A 160 37.32 -30.18 -30.79
CA THR A 160 37.29 -29.46 -29.52
C THR A 160 36.94 -27.97 -29.70
N VAL A 161 37.52 -27.32 -30.72
CA VAL A 161 37.22 -25.91 -31.06
C VAL A 161 35.76 -25.77 -31.51
N ARG A 162 35.31 -26.56 -32.48
CA ARG A 162 33.95 -26.45 -33.02
C ARG A 162 32.89 -26.79 -31.99
N VAL A 163 33.13 -27.75 -31.08
CA VAL A 163 32.23 -28.04 -29.96
C VAL A 163 32.15 -26.84 -29.01
N ALA A 164 33.28 -26.23 -28.65
CA ALA A 164 33.30 -25.04 -27.80
C ALA A 164 32.60 -23.83 -28.43
N GLU A 165 32.79 -23.59 -29.74
CA GLU A 165 32.10 -22.55 -30.50
C GLU A 165 30.59 -22.76 -30.53
N ASN A 166 30.13 -23.97 -30.90
CA ASN A 166 28.71 -24.33 -30.91
C ASN A 166 28.07 -24.19 -29.52
N MET A 167 28.76 -24.58 -28.45
CA MET A 167 28.28 -24.40 -27.07
C MET A 167 28.18 -22.93 -26.66
N ALA A 168 29.16 -22.10 -27.05
CA ALA A 168 29.15 -20.67 -26.79
C ALA A 168 28.04 -19.95 -27.57
N GLU A 169 27.77 -20.34 -28.81
CA GLU A 169 26.66 -19.82 -29.61
C GLU A 169 25.29 -20.27 -29.06
N ALA A 170 25.14 -21.54 -28.67
CA ALA A 170 23.92 -22.04 -28.06
C ALA A 170 23.56 -21.32 -26.75
N GLU A 171 24.53 -21.07 -25.87
CA GLU A 171 24.28 -20.34 -24.62
C GLU A 171 24.02 -18.84 -24.87
N LYS A 172 24.67 -18.20 -25.86
CA LYS A 172 24.31 -16.84 -26.33
C LYS A 172 22.87 -16.79 -26.83
N GLY A 173 22.47 -17.73 -27.69
CA GLY A 173 21.10 -17.82 -28.23
C GLY A 173 20.07 -18.01 -27.13
N LYS A 174 20.33 -18.92 -26.18
CA LYS A 174 19.49 -19.16 -24.99
C LYS A 174 19.39 -17.93 -24.08
N LYS A 175 20.48 -17.20 -23.84
CA LYS A 175 20.46 -15.93 -23.08
C LYS A 175 19.66 -14.84 -23.81
N SER A 176 19.80 -14.74 -25.15
CA SER A 176 19.03 -13.82 -25.98
C SER A 176 17.52 -14.14 -25.97
N ALA A 177 17.16 -15.41 -26.09
CA ALA A 177 15.77 -15.87 -25.99
C ALA A 177 15.16 -15.57 -24.60
N LEU A 178 15.89 -15.83 -23.52
CA LEU A 178 15.45 -15.50 -22.15
C LEU A 178 15.30 -13.99 -21.92
N ALA A 179 16.19 -13.16 -22.48
CA ALA A 179 16.06 -11.71 -22.43
C ALA A 179 14.82 -11.23 -23.19
N SER A 180 14.61 -11.74 -24.41
CA SER A 180 13.45 -11.43 -25.25
C SER A 180 12.12 -11.85 -24.59
N GLN A 181 12.10 -13.04 -23.96
CA GLN A 181 10.96 -13.53 -23.19
C GLN A 181 10.65 -12.61 -21.99
N ARG A 182 11.66 -12.19 -21.22
CA ARG A 182 11.47 -11.26 -20.10
C ARG A 182 10.94 -9.91 -20.55
N ILE A 183 11.47 -9.35 -21.64
CA ILE A 183 10.99 -8.09 -22.21
C ILE A 183 9.52 -8.22 -22.63
N TYR A 184 9.16 -9.31 -23.32
CA TYR A 184 7.78 -9.57 -23.74
C TYR A 184 6.81 -9.72 -22.56
N VAL A 185 7.20 -10.49 -21.54
CA VAL A 185 6.38 -10.68 -20.32
C VAL A 185 6.19 -9.35 -19.59
N HIS A 186 7.26 -8.62 -19.28
CA HIS A 186 7.15 -7.33 -18.58
C HIS A 186 6.42 -6.26 -19.41
N GLN A 187 6.51 -6.30 -20.74
CA GLN A 187 5.71 -5.43 -21.61
C GLN A 187 4.22 -5.76 -21.49
N LYS A 188 3.84 -7.04 -21.43
CA LYS A 188 2.44 -7.47 -21.27
C LYS A 188 1.91 -7.26 -19.86
N GLU A 189 2.75 -7.40 -18.83
CA GLU A 189 2.42 -7.00 -17.44
C GLU A 189 2.18 -5.48 -17.36
N ALA A 190 3.03 -4.66 -17.95
CA ALA A 190 2.84 -3.21 -17.98
C ALA A 190 1.60 -2.77 -18.78
N GLU A 191 1.26 -3.47 -19.86
CA GLU A 191 0.04 -3.27 -20.64
C GLU A 191 -1.21 -3.65 -19.84
N ALA A 192 -1.17 -4.78 -19.13
CA ALA A 192 -2.24 -5.23 -18.23
C ALA A 192 -2.46 -4.26 -17.06
N VAL A 193 -1.39 -3.90 -16.33
CA VAL A 193 -1.44 -2.93 -15.22
C VAL A 193 -1.92 -1.56 -15.70
N LYS A 194 -1.57 -1.13 -16.92
CA LYS A 194 -2.14 0.09 -17.51
C LYS A 194 -3.65 -0.04 -17.72
N GLY A 195 -4.12 -1.18 -18.25
CA GLY A 195 -5.53 -1.51 -18.42
C GLY A 195 -6.32 -1.53 -17.10
N GLU A 196 -5.76 -2.18 -16.07
CA GLU A 196 -6.32 -2.21 -14.72
C GLU A 196 -6.42 -0.80 -14.12
N ASN A 197 -5.39 0.03 -14.25
CA ASN A 197 -5.43 1.42 -13.78
C ASN A 197 -6.50 2.24 -14.52
N THR A 198 -6.64 2.09 -15.84
CA THR A 198 -7.74 2.77 -16.57
C THR A 198 -9.12 2.29 -16.12
N ALA A 199 -9.32 0.99 -15.91
CA ALA A 199 -10.58 0.44 -15.41
C ALA A 199 -10.89 0.91 -13.97
N GLN A 200 -9.87 0.99 -13.10
CA GLN A 200 -10.03 1.54 -11.74
C GLN A 200 -10.40 3.02 -11.76
N ILE A 201 -9.83 3.82 -12.67
CA ILE A 201 -10.18 5.24 -12.86
C ILE A 201 -11.63 5.36 -13.36
N GLU A 202 -12.05 4.54 -14.33
CA GLU A 202 -13.44 4.52 -14.82
C GLU A 202 -14.44 4.13 -13.73
N ILE A 203 -14.13 3.08 -12.94
CA ILE A 203 -14.94 2.66 -11.78
C ILE A 203 -14.98 3.76 -10.71
N ALA A 204 -13.86 4.40 -10.39
CA ALA A 204 -13.81 5.48 -9.41
C ALA A 204 -14.59 6.72 -9.86
N ASN A 205 -14.52 7.09 -11.14
CA ASN A 205 -15.31 8.17 -11.74
C ASN A 205 -16.81 7.82 -11.71
N SER A 206 -17.20 6.61 -12.13
CA SER A 206 -18.60 6.16 -12.13
C SER A 206 -19.19 6.10 -10.71
N ASN A 207 -18.42 5.61 -9.73
CA ASN A 207 -18.82 5.64 -8.33
C ASN A 207 -18.95 7.07 -7.80
N SER A 208 -18.02 7.98 -8.15
CA SER A 208 -18.08 9.39 -7.74
C SER A 208 -19.31 10.09 -8.33
N GLU A 209 -19.62 9.83 -9.59
CA GLU A 209 -20.85 10.33 -10.23
C GLU A 209 -22.10 9.74 -9.57
N MET A 210 -22.10 8.44 -9.25
CA MET A 210 -23.20 7.79 -8.54
C MET A 210 -23.43 8.39 -7.15
N GLU A 211 -22.38 8.70 -6.39
CA GLU A 211 -22.51 9.38 -5.09
C GLU A 211 -22.98 10.83 -5.23
N VAL A 212 -22.54 11.58 -6.25
CA VAL A 212 -23.09 12.91 -6.55
C VAL A 212 -24.58 12.83 -6.91
N GLN A 213 -24.99 11.85 -7.71
CA GLN A 213 -26.40 11.61 -8.03
C GLN A 213 -27.20 11.24 -6.78
N LYS A 214 -26.71 10.31 -5.94
CA LYS A 214 -27.33 9.92 -4.65
C LYS A 214 -27.46 11.12 -3.71
N ALA A 215 -26.40 11.91 -3.52
CA ALA A 215 -26.41 13.10 -2.67
C ALA A 215 -27.42 14.14 -3.17
N SER A 216 -27.49 14.37 -4.48
CA SER A 216 -28.50 15.27 -5.07
C SER A 216 -29.93 14.76 -4.89
N ALA A 217 -30.15 13.45 -4.95
CA ALA A 217 -31.45 12.83 -4.70
C ALA A 217 -31.84 12.89 -3.21
N GLN A 218 -30.90 12.64 -2.31
CA GLN A 218 -31.08 12.80 -0.86
C GLN A 218 -31.37 14.26 -0.50
N GLN A 219 -30.65 15.23 -1.05
CA GLN A 219 -30.91 16.66 -0.82
C GLN A 219 -32.31 17.07 -1.30
N ARG A 220 -32.75 16.60 -2.48
CA ARG A 220 -34.12 16.83 -2.96
C ARG A 220 -35.17 16.19 -2.04
N ALA A 221 -34.91 14.97 -1.57
CA ALA A 221 -35.80 14.27 -0.64
C ALA A 221 -35.87 14.96 0.74
N GLU A 222 -34.75 15.44 1.27
CA GLU A 222 -34.71 16.21 2.52
C GLU A 222 -35.44 17.55 2.36
N VAL A 223 -35.22 18.30 1.28
CA VAL A 223 -35.95 19.54 1.00
C VAL A 223 -37.47 19.28 0.97
N ALA A 224 -37.91 18.25 0.25
CA ALA A 224 -39.33 17.86 0.20
C ALA A 224 -39.89 17.43 1.56
N GLN A 225 -39.10 16.71 2.38
CA GLN A 225 -39.49 16.36 3.75
C GLN A 225 -39.55 17.59 4.66
N ARG A 226 -38.61 18.53 4.55
CA ARG A 226 -38.55 19.77 5.35
C ARG A 226 -39.59 20.80 4.91
N GLU A 227 -40.06 20.76 3.68
CA GLU A 227 -41.25 21.47 3.20
C GLU A 227 -42.53 20.83 3.76
N SER A 228 -42.64 19.50 3.67
CA SER A 228 -43.77 18.75 4.25
C SER A 228 -43.88 18.95 5.77
N GLN A 229 -42.77 18.91 6.50
CA GLN A 229 -42.71 19.20 7.94
C GLN A 229 -43.12 20.64 8.25
N ARG A 230 -42.65 21.63 7.47
CA ARG A 230 -43.07 23.03 7.65
C ARG A 230 -44.57 23.23 7.40
N ALA A 231 -45.13 22.57 6.38
CA ALA A 231 -46.57 22.60 6.11
C ALA A 231 -47.40 21.95 7.24
N ILE A 232 -46.96 20.80 7.76
CA ILE A 232 -47.60 20.14 8.91
C ILE A 232 -47.52 21.03 10.15
N GLN A 233 -46.34 21.57 10.48
CA GLN A 233 -46.14 22.44 11.64
C GLN A 233 -46.96 23.74 11.55
N ALA A 234 -47.11 24.32 10.35
CA ALA A 234 -48.02 25.45 10.14
C ALA A 234 -49.48 25.06 10.41
N ALA A 235 -49.96 23.94 9.86
CA ALA A 235 -51.33 23.46 10.06
C ALA A 235 -51.62 22.94 11.49
N GLU A 236 -50.59 22.56 12.26
CA GLU A 236 -50.69 22.29 13.70
C GLU A 236 -50.68 23.58 14.52
N TYR A 237 -49.86 24.57 14.15
CA TYR A 237 -49.82 25.88 14.81
C TYR A 237 -51.12 26.66 14.62
N GLU A 238 -51.70 26.65 13.42
CA GLU A 238 -53.03 27.22 13.15
C GLU A 238 -54.12 26.52 13.96
N ARG A 239 -54.10 25.17 14.05
CA ARG A 239 -55.02 24.42 14.91
C ARG A 239 -54.84 24.73 16.39
N ARG A 240 -53.60 24.90 16.87
CA ARG A 240 -53.31 25.28 18.26
C ARG A 240 -53.74 26.73 18.55
N LEU A 241 -53.56 27.66 17.61
CA LEU A 241 -54.08 29.03 17.74
C LEU A 241 -55.62 29.06 17.77
N ALA A 242 -56.28 28.21 16.98
CA ALA A 242 -57.74 28.08 17.04
C ALA A 242 -58.21 27.48 18.38
N GLN A 243 -57.50 26.47 18.90
CA GLN A 243 -57.77 25.88 20.23
C GLN A 243 -57.57 26.89 21.35
N LEU A 244 -56.43 27.60 21.39
CA LEU A 244 -56.15 28.61 22.43
C LEU A 244 -57.15 29.76 22.41
N LYS A 245 -57.60 30.20 21.22
CA LYS A 245 -58.68 31.20 21.11
C LYS A 245 -60.03 30.68 21.61
N ALA A 246 -60.35 29.42 21.35
CA ALA A 246 -61.56 28.81 21.89
C ALA A 246 -61.48 28.66 23.43
N GLU A 247 -60.33 28.24 23.94
CA GLU A 247 -60.06 28.10 25.38
C GLU A 247 -60.15 29.47 26.10
N GLU A 248 -59.52 30.52 25.55
CA GLU A 248 -59.62 31.89 26.06
C GLU A 248 -61.08 32.39 26.10
N VAL A 249 -61.86 32.16 25.02
CA VAL A 249 -63.29 32.50 25.00
C VAL A 249 -64.07 31.73 26.07
N THR A 250 -63.87 30.41 26.19
CA THR A 250 -64.54 29.63 27.25
C THR A 250 -64.11 30.06 28.65
N GLN A 251 -62.86 30.47 28.85
CA GLN A 251 -62.41 30.99 30.15
C GLN A 251 -63.01 32.36 30.45
N GLN A 252 -63.26 33.21 29.45
CA GLN A 252 -64.02 34.45 29.63
C GLN A 252 -65.50 34.18 29.95
N GLU A 253 -66.14 33.18 29.33
CA GLU A 253 -67.50 32.74 29.68
C GLU A 253 -67.59 32.12 31.08
N ILE A 254 -66.61 31.31 31.48
CA ILE A 254 -66.48 30.77 32.84
C ILE A 254 -66.27 31.91 33.85
N ASN A 255 -65.43 32.89 33.55
CA ASN A 255 -65.23 34.04 34.42
C ASN A 255 -66.50 34.90 34.55
N LYS A 256 -67.25 35.09 33.45
CA LYS A 256 -68.54 35.81 33.46
C LYS A 256 -69.57 35.09 34.32
N THR A 257 -69.79 33.79 34.08
CA THR A 257 -70.78 32.99 34.82
C THR A 257 -70.39 32.84 36.30
N LYS A 258 -69.09 32.73 36.61
CA LYS A 258 -68.58 32.77 37.99
C LYS A 258 -68.85 34.11 38.67
N LEU A 259 -68.69 35.23 37.97
CA LEU A 259 -69.02 36.57 38.49
C LEU A 259 -70.53 36.74 38.73
N GLU A 260 -71.37 36.22 37.82
CA GLU A 260 -72.83 36.22 37.97
C GLU A 260 -73.26 35.39 39.19
N ILE A 261 -72.70 34.20 39.38
CA ILE A 261 -72.94 33.32 40.55
C ILE A 261 -72.41 33.96 41.85
N GLU A 262 -71.25 34.62 41.83
CA GLU A 262 -70.71 35.32 43.01
C GLU A 262 -71.56 36.54 43.39
N ALA A 263 -72.10 37.28 42.41
CA ALA A 263 -73.05 38.36 42.67
C ALA A 263 -74.36 37.84 43.29
N GLU A 264 -74.93 36.76 42.74
CA GLU A 264 -76.14 36.13 43.27
C GLU A 264 -75.92 35.55 44.68
N ALA A 265 -74.79 34.88 44.91
CA ALA A 265 -74.43 34.33 46.23
C ALA A 265 -74.25 35.44 47.29
N ASN A 266 -73.68 36.59 46.93
CA ASN A 266 -73.57 37.75 47.83
C ASN A 266 -74.94 38.41 48.10
N ALA A 267 -75.82 38.52 47.09
CA ALA A 267 -77.18 39.01 47.29
C ALA A 267 -78.01 38.08 48.19
N GLU A 268 -77.94 36.78 47.95
CA GLU A 268 -78.56 35.72 48.74
C GLU A 268 -78.05 35.71 50.19
N ARG A 269 -76.73 35.84 50.40
CA ARG A 269 -76.11 36.00 51.72
C ARG A 269 -76.65 37.23 52.45
N THR A 270 -76.63 38.39 51.80
CA THR A 270 -77.10 39.66 52.38
C THR A 270 -78.57 39.57 52.80
N ARG A 271 -79.43 38.93 51.98
CA ARG A 271 -80.84 38.68 52.30
C ARG A 271 -81.01 37.82 53.56
N ARG A 272 -80.12 36.84 53.76
CA ARG A 272 -80.16 35.90 54.89
C ARG A 272 -79.64 36.53 56.18
N GLU A 273 -78.58 37.33 56.11
CA GLU A 273 -78.05 38.11 57.24
C GLU A 273 -79.06 39.18 57.70
N ALA A 274 -79.68 39.91 56.76
CA ALA A 274 -80.74 40.87 57.08
C ALA A 274 -81.97 40.23 57.72
N LYS A 275 -82.38 39.03 57.26
CA LYS A 275 -83.48 38.29 57.91
C LYS A 275 -83.10 37.86 59.34
N GLY A 276 -81.91 37.31 59.55
CA GLY A 276 -81.44 36.93 60.89
C GLY A 276 -81.38 38.10 61.87
N GLN A 277 -81.05 39.31 61.39
CA GLN A 277 -81.12 40.53 62.20
C GLN A 277 -82.56 40.92 62.54
N ALA A 278 -83.51 40.82 61.60
CA ALA A 278 -84.92 41.10 61.85
C ALA A 278 -85.53 40.13 62.87
N ASP A 279 -85.29 38.82 62.69
CA ASP A 279 -85.78 37.77 63.60
C ASP A 279 -85.22 37.96 65.03
N ALA A 280 -83.94 38.33 65.17
CA ALA A 280 -83.31 38.61 66.46
C ALA A 280 -83.82 39.88 67.16
N ILE A 281 -84.17 40.93 66.40
CA ILE A 281 -84.78 42.16 66.94
C ILE A 281 -86.20 41.87 67.46
N LEU A 282 -86.97 41.04 66.72
CA LEU A 282 -88.34 40.68 67.09
C LEU A 282 -88.36 39.93 68.44
N MET A 283 -87.55 38.87 68.59
CA MET A 283 -87.43 38.11 69.84
C MET A 283 -87.03 38.97 71.04
N LYS A 284 -86.18 39.98 70.83
CA LYS A 284 -85.76 40.90 71.91
C LYS A 284 -86.93 41.75 72.42
N TYR A 285 -87.76 42.28 71.52
CA TYR A 285 -88.93 43.08 71.91
C TYR A 285 -90.06 42.23 72.51
N GLU A 286 -90.27 40.99 72.06
CA GLU A 286 -91.21 40.07 72.71
C GLU A 286 -90.79 39.75 74.15
N ALA A 287 -89.50 39.45 74.38
CA ALA A 287 -88.98 39.18 75.72
C ALA A 287 -89.05 40.41 76.65
N GLU A 288 -88.81 41.61 76.12
CA GLU A 288 -88.97 42.87 76.87
C GLU A 288 -90.45 43.15 77.21
N ALA A 289 -91.38 42.87 76.29
CA ALA A 289 -92.81 43.04 76.53
C ALA A 289 -93.37 42.06 77.57
N GLU A 290 -93.05 40.76 77.46
CA GLU A 290 -93.52 39.73 78.39
C GLU A 290 -92.98 39.96 79.82
N GLY A 291 -91.71 40.39 79.93
CA GLY A 291 -91.09 40.78 81.20
C GLY A 291 -91.76 42.00 81.82
N LEU A 292 -92.09 43.02 81.02
CA LEU A 292 -92.78 44.22 81.50
C LEU A 292 -94.21 43.92 81.97
N GLN A 293 -94.94 43.07 81.25
CA GLN A 293 -96.31 42.71 81.58
C GLN A 293 -96.40 42.04 82.96
N LYS A 294 -95.56 41.01 83.21
CA LYS A 294 -95.50 40.31 84.51
C LYS A 294 -95.13 41.23 85.67
N LEU A 295 -94.26 42.22 85.42
CA LEU A 295 -93.83 43.21 86.40
C LEU A 295 -94.93 44.23 86.74
N LEU A 296 -95.79 44.59 85.77
CA LEU A 296 -96.95 45.45 85.97
C LEU A 296 -98.09 44.72 86.69
N GLU A 297 -98.34 43.46 86.34
CA GLU A 297 -99.36 42.60 86.95
C GLU A 297 -99.07 42.37 88.45
N ALA A 298 -97.83 42.00 88.79
CA ALA A 298 -97.38 41.86 90.18
C ALA A 298 -97.49 43.17 91.00
N LYS A 299 -97.31 44.34 90.36
CA LYS A 299 -97.53 45.64 91.00
C LYS A 299 -99.00 45.95 91.23
N ALA A 300 -99.88 45.58 90.30
CA ALA A 300 -101.32 45.78 90.43
C ALA A 300 -101.87 44.99 91.64
N ASP A 301 -101.48 43.72 91.79
CA ASP A 301 -101.86 42.89 92.94
C ASP A 301 -101.31 43.44 94.26
N GLY A 302 -100.04 43.91 94.27
CA GLY A 302 -99.44 44.55 95.43
C GLY A 302 -100.19 45.80 95.89
N TYR A 303 -100.60 46.68 94.97
CA TYR A 303 -101.42 47.85 95.29
C TYR A 303 -102.82 47.46 95.78
N LYS A 304 -103.41 46.39 95.24
CA LYS A 304 -104.74 45.91 95.62
C LYS A 304 -104.77 45.44 97.08
N LEU A 305 -103.77 44.65 97.49
CA LEU A 305 -103.58 44.22 98.87
C LEU A 305 -103.38 45.40 99.84
N LEU A 306 -102.62 46.42 99.43
CA LEU A 306 -102.45 47.64 100.23
C LEU A 306 -103.77 48.39 100.41
N VAL A 307 -104.58 48.55 99.36
CA VAL A 307 -105.88 49.26 99.43
C VAL A 307 -106.89 48.51 100.31
N GLU A 308 -106.96 47.18 100.23
CA GLU A 308 -107.83 46.37 101.11
C GLU A 308 -107.44 46.50 102.59
N SER A 309 -106.15 46.65 102.91
CA SER A 309 -105.65 46.71 104.29
C SER A 309 -106.00 47.97 105.08
N VAL A 310 -106.36 49.08 104.42
CA VAL A 310 -106.54 50.41 105.06
C VAL A 310 -108.02 50.77 105.32
N ASN A 311 -108.95 49.84 105.06
CA ASN A 311 -110.36 49.92 105.47
C ASN A 311 -111.13 51.20 105.01
N GLY A 312 -110.69 51.82 103.91
CA GLY A 312 -111.45 52.82 103.14
C GLY A 312 -110.97 54.28 103.16
N ASP A 313 -109.97 54.67 103.97
CA ASP A 313 -109.45 56.05 103.94
C ASP A 313 -108.41 56.25 102.81
N THR A 314 -108.68 57.20 101.92
CA THR A 314 -107.88 57.48 100.73
C THR A 314 -106.71 58.45 100.96
N GLN A 315 -106.69 59.21 102.06
CA GLN A 315 -105.61 60.17 102.34
C GLN A 315 -104.34 59.51 102.90
N ALA A 316 -104.49 58.42 103.65
CA ALA A 316 -103.37 57.69 104.26
C ALA A 316 -102.51 56.94 103.22
N ALA A 317 -103.11 56.35 102.19
CA ALA A 317 -102.37 55.58 101.18
C ALA A 317 -101.45 56.46 100.31
N ALA A 318 -101.88 57.69 99.99
CA ALA A 318 -101.11 58.61 99.14
C ALA A 318 -99.83 59.14 99.79
N SER A 319 -99.83 59.33 101.12
CA SER A 319 -98.68 59.86 101.85
C SER A 319 -97.56 58.83 102.06
N LEU A 320 -97.89 57.53 102.12
CA LEU A 320 -96.90 56.45 102.22
C LEU A 320 -96.07 56.32 100.92
N LEU A 321 -96.74 56.29 99.76
CA LEU A 321 -96.11 56.13 98.44
C LEU A 321 -95.16 57.29 98.07
N LEU A 322 -95.40 58.48 98.59
CA LEU A 322 -94.60 59.68 98.30
C LEU A 322 -93.21 59.67 98.94
N ILE A 323 -93.04 58.95 100.05
CA ILE A 323 -91.75 58.86 100.77
C ILE A 323 -90.80 57.90 100.05
N GLU A 324 -91.31 56.78 99.54
CA GLU A 324 -90.48 55.72 98.93
C GLU A 324 -89.75 56.21 97.67
N LYS A 325 -90.40 57.05 96.84
CA LYS A 325 -89.85 57.46 95.53
C LYS A 325 -88.82 58.58 95.54
N LEU A 326 -88.56 59.22 96.68
CA LEU A 326 -87.52 60.26 96.78
C LEU A 326 -86.08 59.71 96.73
N SER A 327 -85.88 58.43 97.00
CA SER A 327 -84.55 57.80 97.10
C SER A 327 -83.83 57.60 95.76
N GLU A 328 -84.57 57.33 94.68
CA GLU A 328 -83.99 56.84 93.41
C GLU A 328 -83.18 57.89 92.62
N ILE A 329 -83.46 59.18 92.81
CA ILE A 329 -83.02 60.26 91.92
C ILE A 329 -81.51 60.57 92.03
N VAL A 330 -80.88 60.30 93.18
CA VAL A 330 -79.54 60.83 93.52
C VAL A 330 -78.38 60.10 92.83
N ASN A 331 -78.54 58.84 92.42
CA ASN A 331 -77.42 57.95 92.06
C ASN A 331 -76.82 58.12 90.63
N ALA A 332 -77.38 58.98 89.78
CA ALA A 332 -77.17 58.87 88.32
C ALA A 332 -75.86 59.47 87.73
N GLN A 333 -75.02 60.18 88.49
CA GLN A 333 -74.36 61.39 87.94
C GLN A 333 -72.82 61.38 87.72
N VAL A 334 -72.11 60.23 87.77
CA VAL A 334 -70.67 60.21 88.20
C VAL A 334 -69.58 59.62 87.23
N LYS A 335 -69.88 59.05 86.05
CA LYS A 335 -69.14 57.85 85.53
C LYS A 335 -68.26 57.99 84.23
N ALA A 336 -66.98 58.45 84.27
CA ALA A 336 -66.26 59.04 83.09
C ALA A 336 -64.89 58.45 82.50
N ILE A 337 -63.78 59.24 82.40
CA ILE A 337 -62.76 59.32 81.27
C ILE A 337 -61.37 58.60 81.44
N SER A 338 -60.62 58.24 80.37
CA SER A 338 -59.16 57.84 80.40
C SER A 338 -58.35 57.81 79.04
N ASN A 339 -56.98 57.73 79.12
CA ASN A 339 -55.95 57.06 78.22
C ASN A 339 -55.31 57.67 76.90
N MET A 340 -53.94 57.55 76.70
CA MET A 340 -53.09 57.35 75.43
C MET A 340 -51.56 57.84 75.46
N LYS A 341 -50.55 57.22 74.74
CA LYS A 341 -49.18 57.77 74.24
C LYS A 341 -48.10 56.79 73.57
N ILE A 342 -47.04 57.27 72.82
CA ILE A 342 -45.90 56.54 72.05
C ILE A 342 -44.54 57.38 71.83
N ASP A 343 -43.34 56.84 71.38
CA ASP A 343 -41.96 57.46 71.06
C ASP A 343 -41.02 56.50 70.14
N LYS A 344 -39.72 56.60 69.62
CA LYS A 344 -38.48 57.51 69.47
C LYS A 344 -37.36 57.01 68.41
N ILE A 345 -36.25 57.75 68.05
CA ILE A 345 -35.08 57.47 67.06
C ILE A 345 -33.65 58.10 67.46
N THR A 346 -32.45 57.77 66.87
CA THR A 346 -31.05 58.24 67.27
C THR A 346 -29.91 58.46 66.18
N VAL A 347 -28.88 59.33 66.42
CA VAL A 347 -27.73 59.88 65.56
C VAL A 347 -26.57 60.50 66.47
N TRP A 348 -25.23 60.73 66.23
CA TRP A 348 -24.04 60.22 65.41
C TRP A 348 -22.64 60.88 65.83
N ASP A 349 -21.49 60.51 65.20
CA ASP A 349 -20.12 61.17 65.03
C ASP A 349 -18.97 61.23 66.10
N SER A 350 -17.70 61.20 65.61
CA SER A 350 -16.53 62.07 65.95
C SER A 350 -15.18 61.54 65.35
N GLY A 351 -14.17 62.33 64.93
CA GLY A 351 -14.10 63.77 64.61
C GLY A 351 -12.65 64.37 64.55
N GLY A 352 -12.20 64.89 63.37
CA GLY A 352 -10.98 65.74 63.20
C GLY A 352 -9.63 65.02 62.88
N ASN A 353 -8.46 65.68 62.65
CA ASN A 353 -8.12 67.08 62.31
C ASN A 353 -6.60 67.28 61.96
N ASN A 354 -6.24 67.90 60.82
CA ASN A 354 -5.12 68.88 60.70
C ASN A 354 -5.43 69.88 59.57
N GLY A 355 -5.69 71.14 59.91
CA GLY A 355 -5.69 72.23 58.92
C GLY A 355 -7.03 72.55 58.21
N HIS A 356 -8.19 72.18 58.77
CA HIS A 356 -9.49 72.85 58.57
C HIS A 356 -10.43 72.44 59.71
N GLY A 357 -11.13 73.39 60.35
CA GLY A 357 -12.04 73.04 61.45
C GLY A 357 -12.93 74.17 61.95
N ASN A 358 -14.24 74.01 61.75
CA ASN A 358 -15.29 74.46 62.67
C ASN A 358 -16.67 73.85 62.31
N THR A 359 -16.81 72.53 62.45
CA THR A 359 -18.03 71.77 62.07
C THR A 359 -19.13 71.74 63.15
N THR A 360 -19.04 72.56 64.19
CA THR A 360 -20.04 72.66 65.26
C THR A 360 -20.81 74.00 65.30
N ALA A 361 -20.43 74.98 64.48
CA ALA A 361 -21.18 76.25 64.37
C ALA A 361 -22.44 76.11 63.49
N ASP A 362 -22.33 75.42 62.35
CA ASP A 362 -23.41 75.33 61.34
C ASP A 362 -24.58 74.41 61.73
N PHE A 363 -24.43 73.58 62.77
CA PHE A 363 -25.56 72.79 63.28
C PHE A 363 -26.52 73.62 64.15
N VAL A 364 -25.99 74.64 64.84
CA VAL A 364 -26.77 75.50 65.75
C VAL A 364 -27.56 76.56 64.97
N SER A 365 -27.02 77.05 63.86
CA SER A 365 -27.69 78.03 62.98
C SER A 365 -28.93 77.45 62.27
N GLY A 366 -28.96 76.14 62.02
CA GLY A 366 -30.08 75.45 61.37
C GLY A 366 -31.30 75.18 62.26
N PHE A 367 -31.12 75.07 63.58
CA PHE A 367 -32.20 74.63 64.50
C PHE A 367 -33.13 75.76 65.00
N VAL A 368 -32.73 77.03 64.82
CA VAL A 368 -33.40 78.19 65.47
C VAL A 368 -34.33 78.97 64.51
N LYS A 369 -34.62 78.43 63.31
CA LYS A 369 -35.45 79.10 62.28
C LYS A 369 -36.67 78.30 61.79
N SER A 370 -37.01 77.18 62.42
CA SER A 370 -38.01 76.21 61.94
C SER A 370 -39.39 76.31 62.61
N LEU A 371 -39.72 77.42 63.29
CA LEU A 371 -41.03 77.65 63.92
C LEU A 371 -41.64 79.01 63.56
N PRO A 372 -42.55 79.08 62.58
CA PRO A 372 -43.51 80.17 62.44
C PRO A 372 -44.52 80.17 63.61
N PRO A 373 -45.12 81.32 63.99
CA PRO A 373 -46.01 81.40 65.16
C PRO A 373 -47.31 80.60 65.01
N LEU A 374 -47.80 80.09 66.14
CA LEU A 374 -49.10 79.44 66.22
C LEU A 374 -50.23 80.49 66.32
N GLN A 375 -51.14 80.42 65.33
CA GLN A 375 -52.55 80.85 65.38
C GLN A 375 -52.94 82.30 65.01
N ASP A 376 -52.73 82.66 63.74
CA ASP A 376 -53.75 83.41 62.96
C ASP A 376 -55.10 82.65 62.85
N ILE A 377 -55.09 81.36 63.18
CA ILE A 377 -56.22 80.41 63.18
C ILE A 377 -57.41 80.90 64.04
N VAL A 378 -57.19 81.75 65.06
CA VAL A 378 -58.27 82.34 65.87
C VAL A 378 -58.87 83.60 65.22
N ALA A 379 -58.12 84.32 64.39
CA ALA A 379 -58.54 85.59 63.81
C ALA A 379 -59.32 85.45 62.48
N MET A 380 -59.04 84.41 61.68
CA MET A 380 -59.73 84.19 60.39
C MET A 380 -61.16 83.62 60.53
N ALA A 381 -61.58 83.14 61.69
CA ALA A 381 -62.85 82.42 61.86
C ALA A 381 -64.10 83.32 61.88
N GLY A 382 -63.95 84.59 62.29
CA GLY A 382 -64.98 85.63 62.22
C GLY A 382 -66.09 85.59 63.30
N ILE A 383 -66.46 86.80 63.76
CA ILE A 383 -67.56 87.11 64.70
C ILE A 383 -67.21 86.87 66.19
N GLU A 384 -67.75 87.72 67.06
CA GLU A 384 -67.01 88.30 68.20
C GLU A 384 -67.65 88.07 69.58
N LEU A 385 -66.86 88.26 70.64
CA LEU A 385 -67.32 88.29 72.04
C LEU A 385 -67.51 89.75 72.53
N PRO A 386 -68.56 90.10 73.31
CA PRO A 386 -68.92 91.51 73.53
C PRO A 386 -68.01 92.32 74.48
N GLU A 387 -67.57 93.48 73.99
CA GLU A 387 -67.19 94.76 74.63
C GLU A 387 -66.42 94.87 75.97
N PHE A 388 -66.12 93.81 76.72
CA PHE A 388 -65.33 93.93 77.97
C PHE A 388 -63.80 93.93 77.74
N LEU A 389 -63.31 93.52 76.58
CA LEU A 389 -61.87 93.31 76.31
C LEU A 389 -61.28 94.32 75.30
N GLY A 390 -61.17 95.58 75.74
CA GLY A 390 -60.13 96.55 75.36
C GLY A 390 -59.73 96.73 73.89
N LYS A 391 -60.33 97.72 73.21
CA LYS A 391 -59.89 98.23 71.89
C LYS A 391 -58.58 99.04 72.02
N VAL A 392 -57.57 98.79 71.18
CA VAL A 392 -56.45 99.75 70.94
C VAL A 392 -56.07 99.83 69.45
N THR A 393 -56.57 100.87 68.80
CA THR A 393 -56.11 101.47 67.53
C THR A 393 -55.03 102.54 67.81
N PRO A 394 -54.29 103.11 66.82
CA PRO A 394 -53.87 102.64 65.48
C PRO A 394 -52.40 103.09 65.11
N LYS A 395 -52.10 103.12 63.79
CA LYS A 395 -51.26 104.12 63.06
C LYS A 395 -49.71 104.07 63.04
N GLN A 396 -49.20 103.92 61.81
CA GLN A 396 -48.31 104.82 61.04
C GLN A 396 -46.89 105.19 61.51
N ASP A 397 -45.94 104.91 60.59
CA ASP A 397 -45.00 105.83 59.93
C ASP A 397 -44.22 106.89 60.75
N ASN A 398 -42.88 106.84 60.70
CA ASN A 398 -42.14 107.63 59.68
C ASN A 398 -40.60 107.48 59.67
N ASN A 399 -40.04 107.71 58.48
CA ASN A 399 -38.67 108.13 58.14
C ASN A 399 -37.45 107.24 58.52
N GLY A 400 -36.53 106.91 57.60
CA GLY A 400 -36.57 107.13 56.14
C GLY A 400 -35.18 107.21 55.48
N LYS A 401 -35.18 107.35 54.14
CA LYS A 401 -34.02 107.48 53.22
C LYS A 401 -33.22 106.16 53.02
N GLN A 402 -32.69 105.86 51.83
CA GLN A 402 -32.68 106.61 50.57
C GLN A 402 -32.48 105.68 49.34
N LYS A 403 -33.11 106.08 48.22
CA LYS A 403 -32.70 105.92 46.80
C LYS A 403 -32.50 104.51 46.19
N ASN A 404 -33.23 104.31 45.08
CA ASN A 404 -32.74 103.95 43.72
C ASN A 404 -31.96 102.65 43.50
N GLU A 405 -32.03 101.96 42.36
CA GLU A 405 -32.93 101.90 41.18
C GLU A 405 -32.63 100.51 40.57
N GLU A 406 -33.61 99.64 40.29
CA GLU A 406 -34.32 99.52 39.01
C GLU A 406 -33.45 99.29 37.75
N PRO A 407 -33.90 98.46 36.78
CA PRO A 407 -34.78 97.29 36.92
C PRO A 407 -34.33 96.08 36.06
N LEU A 408 -35.12 94.99 36.07
CA LEU A 408 -35.12 94.06 34.92
C LEU A 408 -35.70 94.76 33.69
N ALA A 409 -35.12 94.51 32.52
CA ALA A 409 -35.69 94.93 31.25
C ALA A 409 -35.17 94.07 30.09
N VAL A 410 -35.87 93.93 28.96
CA VAL A 410 -37.30 94.00 28.61
C VAL A 410 -37.37 93.29 27.24
N ILE A 411 -38.41 92.51 26.94
CA ILE A 411 -38.76 92.19 25.55
C ILE A 411 -40.29 92.11 25.42
N GLU A 412 -40.91 93.22 25.02
CA GLU A 412 -42.11 93.21 24.18
C GLU A 412 -41.65 93.61 22.78
N GLU A 413 -41.88 92.72 21.81
CA GLU A 413 -41.53 92.78 20.36
C GLU A 413 -40.20 93.48 19.96
#